data_AF-A0A956PBE8-F1
#
_entry.id   AF-A0A956PBE8-F1
#
_cell.length_a   1.000
_cell.length_b   1.000
_cell.length_c   1.000
_cell.angle_alpha   90.00
_cell.angle_beta   90.00
_cell.angle_gamma   90.00
#
_symmetry.space_group_name_H-M   'P 1'
#
loop_
_entity.id
_entity.type
_entity.pdbx_description
1 polymer ?
#
loop_
_entity_poly.entity_id
_entity_poly.type
_entity_poly.pdbx_seq_one_letter_code
_entity_poly.pdbx_strand_id
1 'polypeptide(L)'
;MRYSALVAIAALGIFTADAHAARVVAFGDSWASMGAGYLAEVFVNHGHPEMTVANRGVGGSTAAGWAAKPSALPDAVTANPDAEFVWLSIGGNDVYDHFFEGDPTFLKTDNERNIRAILDALFAVHPDITVVSFGYDLPNLVHPACLEDAARQLGLPPPTAPLPQGLADLVTLAANYGSFDQFDDVYAGIAAEVSQVDYAPLWGALQAAGGLEGAPRLGLPSPSELMVDCIHPTGEGFRAIMDAFYARYWGPLLDGADAPPPPVPSCAVVPEGGGSPLAFAPVVALLVGLGGRRASRRFRKH
;
A
#
# COMPACT_ATOMS: atom_id res chain seq x y z
N MET A 1 9.38 55.31 54.44
CA MET A 1 9.89 54.08 53.80
C MET A 1 9.11 53.87 52.51
N ARG A 2 9.74 54.04 51.35
CA ARG A 2 9.15 53.78 50.03
C ARG A 2 9.88 52.57 49.45
N TYR A 3 9.18 51.46 49.29
CA TYR A 3 9.71 50.25 48.66
C TYR A 3 9.61 50.44 47.14
N SER A 4 10.75 50.64 46.48
CA SER A 4 10.86 50.57 45.03
C SER A 4 10.84 49.10 44.63
N ALA A 5 9.73 48.64 44.05
CA ALA A 5 9.63 47.32 43.46
C ALA A 5 10.33 47.32 42.09
N LEU A 6 11.48 46.65 42.02
CA LEU A 6 12.15 46.28 40.77
C LEU A 6 11.33 45.18 40.10
N VAL A 7 10.62 45.51 39.03
CA VAL A 7 10.00 44.54 38.13
C VAL A 7 11.08 44.02 37.19
N ALA A 8 11.57 42.81 37.45
CA ALA A 8 12.42 42.08 36.52
C ALA A 8 11.55 41.55 35.38
N ILE A 9 11.64 42.18 34.20
CA ILE A 9 11.06 41.65 32.97
C ILE A 9 11.95 40.48 32.53
N ALA A 10 11.53 39.26 32.85
CA ALA A 10 12.10 38.06 32.25
C ALA A 10 11.71 38.07 30.77
N ALA A 11 12.69 38.33 29.89
CA ALA A 11 12.51 38.13 28.46
C ALA A 11 12.30 36.63 28.21
N LEU A 12 11.04 36.21 28.07
CA LEU A 12 10.72 34.94 27.44
C LEU A 12 11.22 35.04 26.00
N GLY A 13 12.40 34.49 25.73
CA GLY A 13 12.82 34.17 24.38
C GLY A 13 11.82 33.17 23.81
N ILE A 14 10.89 33.66 23.00
CA ILE A 14 10.04 32.83 22.18
C ILE A 14 10.99 32.24 21.12
N PHE A 15 11.53 31.07 21.40
CA PHE A 15 12.13 30.24 20.37
C PHE A 15 10.95 29.82 19.47
N THR A 16 10.77 30.53 18.36
CA THR A 16 10.05 29.98 17.23
C THR A 16 10.89 28.82 16.76
N ALA A 17 10.61 27.62 17.25
CA ALA A 17 11.07 26.43 16.56
C ALA A 17 10.50 26.55 15.16
N ASP A 18 11.37 26.78 14.17
CA ASP A 18 10.98 26.72 12.77
C ASP A 18 10.37 25.34 12.60
N ALA A 19 9.05 25.30 12.42
CA ALA A 19 8.35 24.06 12.15
C ALA A 19 8.75 23.68 10.73
N HIS A 20 9.87 22.95 10.62
CA HIS A 20 10.36 22.43 9.36
C HIS A 20 9.26 21.63 8.67
N ALA A 21 9.11 21.84 7.37
CA ALA A 21 8.17 21.08 6.58
C ALA A 21 8.65 19.62 6.45
N ALA A 22 7.73 18.72 6.07
CA ALA A 22 8.10 17.32 5.92
C ALA A 22 9.00 17.10 4.69
N ARG A 23 10.05 16.27 4.81
CA ARG A 23 10.88 15.84 3.67
C ARG A 23 10.21 14.74 2.83
N VAL A 24 9.30 13.97 3.43
CA VAL A 24 8.52 12.92 2.77
C VAL A 24 7.02 13.22 2.89
N VAL A 25 6.30 13.19 1.77
CA VAL A 25 4.83 13.24 1.77
C VAL A 25 4.28 11.83 1.54
N ALA A 26 3.64 11.24 2.53
CA ALA A 26 2.93 9.98 2.38
C ALA A 26 1.52 10.25 1.83
N PHE A 27 1.27 9.85 0.59
CA PHE A 27 0.05 10.17 -0.15
C PHE A 27 -0.65 8.92 -0.69
N GLY A 28 -1.97 8.92 -0.67
CA GLY A 28 -2.79 7.86 -1.25
C GLY A 28 -3.88 7.38 -0.30
N ASP A 29 -3.99 6.07 -0.09
CA ASP A 29 -5.13 5.45 0.60
C ASP A 29 -4.91 5.17 2.10
N SER A 30 -5.55 4.11 2.62
CA SER A 30 -5.43 3.66 4.01
C SER A 30 -4.01 3.25 4.37
N TRP A 31 -3.23 2.69 3.44
CA TRP A 31 -1.85 2.30 3.69
C TRP A 31 -0.96 3.52 3.91
N ALA A 32 -1.08 4.56 3.09
CA ALA A 32 -0.42 5.85 3.36
C ALA A 32 -0.94 6.47 4.67
N SER A 33 -2.27 6.48 4.86
CA SER A 33 -2.92 7.09 6.03
C SER A 33 -2.50 6.45 7.35
N MET A 34 -2.29 5.14 7.38
CA MET A 34 -1.94 4.40 8.61
C MET A 34 -0.43 4.23 8.75
N GLY A 35 0.27 4.00 7.64
CA GLY A 35 1.70 3.71 7.60
C GLY A 35 2.62 4.92 7.81
N ALA A 36 2.15 6.14 7.52
CA ALA A 36 3.01 7.34 7.55
C ALA A 36 3.71 7.57 8.90
N GLY A 37 3.00 7.34 10.01
CA GLY A 37 3.58 7.48 11.35
C GLY A 37 4.66 6.43 11.63
N TYR A 38 4.47 5.20 11.14
CA TYR A 38 5.45 4.13 11.28
C TYR A 38 6.67 4.34 10.38
N LEU A 39 6.50 4.92 9.18
CA LEU A 39 7.62 5.31 8.34
C LEU A 39 8.49 6.38 9.03
N ALA A 40 7.87 7.39 9.65
CA ALA A 40 8.59 8.39 10.45
C ALA A 40 9.31 7.75 11.66
N GLU A 41 8.66 6.81 12.35
CA GLU A 41 9.27 6.05 13.46
C GLU A 41 10.52 5.29 12.99
N VAL A 42 10.42 4.60 11.85
CA VAL A 42 11.53 3.85 11.24
C VAL A 42 12.69 4.76 10.88
N PHE A 43 12.46 5.91 10.25
CA PHE A 43 13.54 6.86 9.96
C PHE A 43 14.29 7.29 11.22
N VAL A 44 13.58 7.62 12.31
CA VAL A 44 14.20 7.96 13.59
C VAL A 44 15.01 6.78 14.14
N ASN A 45 14.47 5.57 14.08
CA ASN A 45 15.13 4.36 14.59
C ASN A 45 16.42 4.00 13.82
N HIS A 46 16.50 4.33 12.53
CA HIS A 46 17.69 4.14 11.71
C HIS A 46 18.63 5.36 11.70
N GLY A 47 18.39 6.36 12.55
CA GLY A 47 19.31 7.49 12.72
C GLY A 47 19.09 8.67 11.78
N HIS A 48 17.93 8.73 11.12
CA HIS A 48 17.52 9.79 10.20
C HIS A 48 16.33 10.62 10.71
N PRO A 49 16.40 11.26 11.89
CA PRO A 49 15.30 12.06 12.42
C PRO A 49 14.94 13.28 11.54
N GLU A 50 15.81 13.68 10.63
CA GLU A 50 15.57 14.71 9.63
C GLU A 50 14.58 14.28 8.53
N MET A 51 14.39 12.98 8.32
CA MET A 51 13.44 12.43 7.34
C MET A 51 12.01 12.45 7.93
N THR A 52 11.46 13.64 8.07
CA THR A 52 10.10 13.87 8.58
C THR A 52 9.03 13.51 7.55
N VAL A 53 7.90 12.96 8.00
CA VAL A 53 6.81 12.48 7.13
C VAL A 53 5.52 13.26 7.36
N ALA A 54 4.96 13.86 6.30
CA ALA A 54 3.63 14.45 6.29
C ALA A 54 2.61 13.42 5.80
N ASN A 55 1.64 13.09 6.65
CA ASN A 55 0.53 12.22 6.27
C ASN A 55 -0.53 13.00 5.46
N ARG A 56 -0.78 12.53 4.24
CA ARG A 56 -1.82 13.02 3.31
C ARG A 56 -2.64 11.85 2.74
N GLY A 57 -2.56 10.67 3.37
CA GLY A 57 -3.39 9.52 3.01
C GLY A 57 -4.84 9.71 3.43
N VAL A 58 -5.76 9.13 2.66
CA VAL A 58 -7.19 9.10 2.95
C VAL A 58 -7.69 7.66 2.79
N GLY A 59 -8.06 7.03 3.91
CA GLY A 59 -8.57 5.66 3.92
C GLY A 59 -9.74 5.44 2.96
N GLY A 60 -9.70 4.34 2.21
CA GLY A 60 -10.72 3.98 1.22
C GLY A 60 -10.71 4.80 -0.07
N SER A 61 -9.73 5.68 -0.27
CA SER A 61 -9.59 6.40 -1.54
C SER A 61 -9.04 5.51 -2.66
N THR A 62 -9.35 5.86 -3.90
CA THR A 62 -8.95 5.13 -5.11
C THR A 62 -8.05 5.98 -5.99
N ALA A 63 -7.24 5.36 -6.85
CA ALA A 63 -6.47 6.05 -7.88
C ALA A 63 -7.42 6.83 -8.80
N ALA A 64 -8.55 6.26 -9.18
CA ALA A 64 -9.59 6.97 -9.94
C ALA A 64 -10.08 8.26 -9.22
N GLY A 65 -10.32 8.17 -7.92
CA GLY A 65 -10.78 9.29 -7.10
C GLY A 65 -9.75 10.42 -6.97
N TRP A 66 -8.46 10.07 -6.92
CA TRP A 66 -7.36 11.05 -6.90
C TRP A 66 -7.06 11.64 -8.27
N ALA A 67 -7.12 10.84 -9.35
CA ALA A 67 -6.96 11.31 -10.72
C ALA A 67 -8.03 12.35 -11.11
N ALA A 68 -9.24 12.24 -10.55
CA ALA A 68 -10.30 13.24 -10.71
C ALA A 68 -10.03 14.56 -9.95
N LYS A 69 -8.97 14.63 -9.14
CA LYS A 69 -8.55 15.80 -8.34
C LYS A 69 -7.06 16.10 -8.60
N PRO A 70 -6.69 16.51 -9.83
CA PRO A 70 -5.29 16.58 -10.25
C PRO A 70 -4.42 17.53 -9.40
N SER A 71 -5.00 18.52 -8.71
CA SER A 71 -4.22 19.40 -7.85
C SER A 71 -3.87 18.79 -6.49
N ALA A 72 -4.50 17.69 -6.07
CA ALA A 72 -4.41 17.21 -4.68
C ALA A 72 -2.98 16.83 -4.25
N LEU A 73 -2.25 16.08 -5.07
CA LEU A 73 -0.86 15.72 -4.80
C LEU A 73 0.09 16.93 -4.96
N PRO A 74 0.03 17.73 -6.05
CA PRO A 74 0.78 18.97 -6.13
C PRO A 74 0.60 19.91 -4.93
N ASP A 75 -0.64 20.14 -4.50
CA ASP A 75 -0.97 21.01 -3.37
C ASP A 75 -0.41 20.44 -2.05
N ALA A 76 -0.43 19.12 -1.89
CA ALA A 76 0.16 18.44 -0.73
C ALA A 76 1.68 18.61 -0.66
N VAL A 77 2.38 18.58 -1.79
CA VAL A 77 3.81 18.86 -1.89
C VAL A 77 4.09 20.35 -1.69
N THR A 78 3.31 21.25 -2.30
CA THR A 78 3.45 22.70 -2.10
C THR A 78 3.28 23.11 -0.63
N ALA A 79 2.40 22.43 0.11
CA ALA A 79 2.23 22.64 1.54
C ALA A 79 3.42 22.15 2.40
N ASN A 80 4.37 21.43 1.81
CA ASN A 80 5.59 20.95 2.44
C ASN A 80 6.81 21.37 1.59
N PRO A 81 7.27 22.62 1.67
CA PRO A 81 8.33 23.14 0.80
C PRO A 81 9.69 22.43 0.93
N ASP A 82 9.91 21.68 2.02
CA ASP A 82 11.12 20.87 2.23
C ASP A 82 10.98 19.45 1.67
N ALA A 83 9.84 19.11 1.04
CA ALA A 83 9.60 17.78 0.50
C ALA A 83 10.54 17.47 -0.65
N GLU A 84 11.19 16.32 -0.56
CA GLU A 84 12.05 15.75 -1.61
C GLU A 84 11.41 14.48 -2.18
N PHE A 85 10.59 13.80 -1.37
CA PHE A 85 10.01 12.52 -1.71
C PHE A 85 8.50 12.49 -1.51
N VAL A 86 7.83 11.71 -2.35
CA VAL A 86 6.46 11.25 -2.13
C VAL A 86 6.50 9.73 -1.99
N TRP A 87 6.01 9.20 -0.87
CA TRP A 87 5.62 7.80 -0.81
C TRP A 87 4.18 7.69 -1.29
N LEU A 88 4.00 7.14 -2.50
CA LEU A 88 2.69 6.95 -3.13
C LEU A 88 2.18 5.53 -2.88
N SER A 89 1.10 5.41 -2.09
CA SER A 89 0.42 4.13 -1.84
C SER A 89 -1.04 4.25 -2.26
N ILE A 90 -1.31 3.90 -3.52
CA ILE A 90 -2.65 3.99 -4.12
C ILE A 90 -2.88 2.88 -5.14
N GLY A 91 -4.14 2.61 -5.47
CA GLY A 91 -4.57 1.62 -6.45
C GLY A 91 -5.12 0.35 -5.82
N GLY A 92 -4.77 0.07 -4.57
CA GLY A 92 -5.24 -1.08 -3.77
C GLY A 92 -6.75 -1.22 -3.81
N ASN A 93 -7.46 -0.15 -3.41
CA ASN A 93 -8.92 -0.14 -3.42
C ASN A 93 -9.51 -0.30 -4.82
N ASP A 94 -8.90 0.27 -5.87
CA ASP A 94 -9.37 0.12 -7.25
C ASP A 94 -9.41 -1.36 -7.66
N VAL A 95 -8.35 -2.12 -7.36
CA VAL A 95 -8.34 -3.55 -7.69
C VAL A 95 -9.19 -4.35 -6.74
N TYR A 96 -9.14 -4.07 -5.44
CA TYR A 96 -9.90 -4.84 -4.46
C TYR A 96 -11.41 -4.68 -4.65
N ASP A 97 -11.91 -3.47 -4.86
CA ASP A 97 -13.34 -3.22 -5.09
C ASP A 97 -13.86 -4.07 -6.25
N HIS A 98 -13.14 -4.06 -7.39
CA HIS A 98 -13.52 -4.85 -8.54
C HIS A 98 -13.28 -6.35 -8.38
N PHE A 99 -12.23 -6.75 -7.67
CA PHE A 99 -11.97 -8.14 -7.30
C PHE A 99 -13.12 -8.68 -6.42
N PHE A 100 -13.60 -7.89 -5.46
CA PHE A 100 -14.78 -8.21 -4.63
C PHE A 100 -16.10 -8.21 -5.43
N GLU A 101 -16.17 -7.46 -6.53
CA GLU A 101 -17.31 -7.47 -7.47
C GLU A 101 -17.27 -8.61 -8.50
N GLY A 102 -16.16 -9.34 -8.59
CA GLY A 102 -15.97 -10.45 -9.54
C GLY A 102 -15.72 -10.00 -10.98
N ASP A 103 -15.23 -8.77 -11.19
CA ASP A 103 -14.86 -8.23 -12.50
C ASP A 103 -13.33 -8.06 -12.59
N PRO A 104 -12.60 -9.05 -13.14
CA PRO A 104 -11.14 -8.96 -13.29
C PRO A 104 -10.73 -8.20 -14.56
N THR A 105 -11.68 -7.85 -15.43
CA THR A 105 -11.38 -7.21 -16.71
C THR A 105 -11.21 -5.70 -16.49
N PHE A 106 -10.10 -5.13 -16.96
CA PHE A 106 -9.78 -3.68 -17.00
C PHE A 106 -9.08 -3.04 -15.79
N LEU A 107 -8.73 -3.79 -14.74
CA LEU A 107 -8.16 -3.18 -13.52
C LEU A 107 -6.79 -2.55 -13.74
N LYS A 108 -5.87 -3.27 -14.38
CA LYS A 108 -4.48 -2.84 -14.60
C LYS A 108 -4.41 -1.54 -15.39
N THR A 109 -5.06 -1.52 -16.55
CA THR A 109 -5.01 -0.39 -17.48
C THR A 109 -5.67 0.86 -16.90
N ASP A 110 -6.80 0.70 -16.19
CA ASP A 110 -7.47 1.84 -15.57
C ASP A 110 -6.67 2.37 -14.38
N ASN A 111 -6.14 1.47 -13.54
CA ASN A 111 -5.28 1.83 -12.42
C ASN A 111 -4.01 2.54 -12.90
N GLU A 112 -3.32 2.00 -13.90
CA GLU A 112 -2.14 2.61 -14.53
C GLU A 112 -2.45 4.00 -15.09
N ARG A 113 -3.53 4.13 -15.88
CA ARG A 113 -3.95 5.42 -16.44
C ARG A 113 -4.21 6.46 -15.35
N ASN A 114 -4.88 6.06 -14.27
CA ASN A 114 -5.19 6.97 -13.16
C ASN A 114 -3.93 7.37 -12.37
N ILE A 115 -3.03 6.41 -12.09
CA ILE A 115 -1.76 6.69 -11.42
C ILE A 115 -0.91 7.64 -12.26
N ARG A 116 -0.81 7.41 -13.58
CA ARG A 116 -0.11 8.33 -14.50
C ARG A 116 -0.72 9.73 -14.47
N ALA A 117 -2.05 9.86 -14.50
CA ALA A 117 -2.70 11.18 -14.40
C ALA A 117 -2.36 11.92 -13.10
N ILE A 118 -2.23 11.21 -11.98
CA ILE A 118 -1.80 11.79 -10.69
C ILE A 118 -0.33 12.25 -10.77
N LEU A 119 0.55 11.41 -11.31
CA LEU A 119 1.97 11.69 -11.44
C LEU A 119 2.26 12.83 -12.43
N ASP A 120 1.58 12.85 -13.58
CA ASP A 120 1.69 13.92 -14.58
C ASP A 120 1.33 15.27 -13.96
N ALA A 121 0.27 15.32 -13.15
CA ALA A 121 -0.12 16.53 -12.45
C ALA A 121 0.92 16.97 -11.40
N LEU A 122 1.51 16.02 -10.66
CA LEU A 122 2.63 16.29 -9.75
C LEU A 122 3.82 16.88 -10.49
N PHE A 123 4.34 16.19 -11.51
CA PHE A 123 5.56 16.58 -12.19
C PHE A 123 5.41 17.83 -13.06
N ALA A 124 4.18 18.22 -13.43
CA ALA A 124 3.92 19.50 -14.05
C ALA A 124 4.20 20.70 -13.13
N VAL A 125 4.14 20.51 -11.80
CA VAL A 125 4.35 21.57 -10.81
C VAL A 125 5.67 21.38 -10.05
N HIS A 126 5.99 20.13 -9.70
CA HIS A 126 7.14 19.74 -8.90
C HIS A 126 7.99 18.70 -9.66
N PRO A 127 8.72 19.10 -10.72
CA PRO A 127 9.45 18.17 -11.58
C PRO A 127 10.64 17.47 -10.91
N ASP A 128 11.10 17.99 -9.77
CA ASP A 128 12.28 17.53 -9.02
C ASP A 128 11.94 16.55 -7.88
N ILE A 129 10.66 16.30 -7.61
CA ILE A 129 10.23 15.34 -6.58
C ILE A 129 10.49 13.92 -7.05
N THR A 130 11.03 13.08 -6.17
CA THR A 130 11.07 11.63 -6.37
C THR A 130 9.84 10.98 -5.78
N VAL A 131 9.14 10.17 -6.56
CA VAL A 131 8.02 9.35 -6.08
C VAL A 131 8.53 7.93 -5.89
N VAL A 132 8.26 7.34 -4.74
CA VAL A 132 8.53 5.94 -4.47
C VAL A 132 7.25 5.21 -4.09
N SER A 133 7.08 4.00 -4.62
CA SER A 133 6.05 3.07 -4.16
C SER A 133 6.65 1.70 -3.91
N PHE A 134 6.02 0.93 -3.03
CA PHE A 134 6.30 -0.50 -2.89
C PHE A 134 5.09 -1.37 -3.24
N GLY A 135 3.98 -0.77 -3.69
CA GLY A 135 2.71 -1.46 -3.84
C GLY A 135 2.08 -1.77 -2.48
N TYR A 136 1.76 -3.04 -2.25
CA TYR A 136 1.14 -3.57 -1.04
C TYR A 136 1.90 -4.83 -0.57
N ASP A 137 1.43 -5.50 0.48
CA ASP A 137 1.87 -6.87 0.78
C ASP A 137 0.75 -7.87 0.47
N LEU A 138 0.99 -9.15 0.71
CA LEU A 138 0.05 -10.24 0.47
C LEU A 138 -1.17 -10.11 1.40
N PRO A 139 -2.40 -10.02 0.88
CA PRO A 139 -3.59 -10.01 1.71
C PRO A 139 -3.77 -11.34 2.47
N ASN A 140 -4.57 -11.28 3.53
CA ASN A 140 -5.01 -12.44 4.30
C ASN A 140 -6.53 -12.59 4.24
N LEU A 141 -7.06 -12.99 3.08
CA LEU A 141 -8.51 -13.16 2.89
C LEU A 141 -9.13 -14.30 3.72
N VAL A 142 -8.30 -15.10 4.39
CA VAL A 142 -8.73 -16.14 5.33
C VAL A 142 -8.79 -15.62 6.77
N HIS A 143 -8.46 -14.34 6.98
CA HIS A 143 -8.62 -13.65 8.23
C HIS A 143 -10.11 -13.63 8.64
N PRO A 144 -10.45 -13.89 9.92
CA PRO A 144 -11.84 -13.96 10.37
C PRO A 144 -12.69 -12.74 10.01
N ALA A 145 -12.09 -11.55 9.99
CA ALA A 145 -12.78 -10.30 9.63
C ALA A 145 -13.24 -10.25 8.16
N CYS A 146 -12.68 -11.08 7.28
CA CYS A 146 -12.94 -11.05 5.84
C CYS A 146 -13.52 -12.34 5.27
N LEU A 147 -13.86 -13.32 6.11
CA LEU A 147 -14.48 -14.55 5.64
C LEU A 147 -15.79 -14.30 4.89
N GLU A 148 -16.56 -13.28 5.28
CA GLU A 148 -17.77 -12.88 4.57
C GLU A 148 -17.47 -12.36 3.16
N ASP A 149 -16.48 -11.48 3.01
CA ASP A 149 -16.11 -10.91 1.72
C ASP A 149 -15.47 -11.98 0.82
N ALA A 150 -14.63 -12.86 1.38
CA ALA A 150 -14.08 -14.02 0.69
C ALA A 150 -15.18 -14.99 0.20
N ALA A 151 -16.20 -15.25 1.04
CA ALA A 151 -17.32 -16.09 0.62
C ALA A 151 -18.17 -15.41 -0.46
N ARG A 152 -18.39 -14.10 -0.37
CA ARG A 152 -19.11 -13.31 -1.38
C ARG A 152 -18.45 -13.42 -2.75
N GLN A 153 -17.11 -13.34 -2.81
CA GLN A 153 -16.35 -13.52 -4.05
C GLN A 153 -16.54 -14.90 -4.67
N LEU A 154 -16.57 -15.93 -3.83
CA LEU A 154 -16.79 -17.30 -4.28
C LEU A 154 -18.26 -17.60 -4.61
N GLY A 155 -19.16 -16.60 -4.57
CA GLY A 155 -20.59 -16.80 -4.74
C GLY A 155 -21.21 -17.71 -3.66
N LEU A 156 -20.55 -17.82 -2.51
CA LEU A 156 -20.96 -18.65 -1.39
C LEU A 156 -21.82 -17.84 -0.42
N PRO A 157 -22.73 -18.49 0.33
CA PRO A 157 -23.39 -17.83 1.45
C PRO A 157 -22.35 -17.39 2.49
N PRO A 158 -22.63 -16.31 3.26
CA PRO A 158 -21.78 -15.91 4.38
C PRO A 158 -21.45 -17.13 5.24
N PRO A 159 -20.16 -17.40 5.50
CA PRO A 159 -19.75 -18.66 6.05
C PRO A 159 -20.08 -18.66 7.54
N THR A 160 -20.85 -19.65 8.00
CA THR A 160 -21.10 -19.87 9.44
C THR A 160 -19.97 -20.62 10.14
N ALA A 161 -18.94 -21.02 9.38
CA ALA A 161 -17.77 -21.76 9.81
C ALA A 161 -16.56 -21.37 8.93
N PRO A 162 -15.30 -21.56 9.38
CA PRO A 162 -14.13 -21.31 8.55
C PRO A 162 -14.20 -22.03 7.19
N LEU A 163 -13.64 -21.43 6.14
CA LEU A 163 -13.54 -22.07 4.83
C LEU A 163 -12.73 -23.37 4.93
N PRO A 164 -13.11 -24.46 4.24
CA PRO A 164 -12.26 -25.65 4.14
C PRO A 164 -10.86 -25.26 3.62
N GLN A 165 -9.80 -25.85 4.19
CA GLN A 165 -8.41 -25.44 3.90
C GLN A 165 -8.11 -25.32 2.41
N GLY A 166 -8.49 -26.31 1.60
CA GLY A 166 -8.22 -26.26 0.15
C GLY A 166 -8.92 -25.09 -0.58
N LEU A 167 -10.05 -24.61 -0.07
CA LEU A 167 -10.72 -23.43 -0.62
C LEU A 167 -10.07 -22.13 -0.12
N ALA A 168 -9.67 -22.09 1.15
CA ALA A 168 -8.90 -21.00 1.74
C ALA A 168 -7.56 -20.78 1.00
N ASP A 169 -6.86 -21.86 0.68
CA ASP A 169 -5.62 -21.82 -0.11
C ASP A 169 -5.85 -21.27 -1.52
N LEU A 170 -6.93 -21.68 -2.19
CA LEU A 170 -7.28 -21.19 -3.53
C LEU A 170 -7.63 -19.70 -3.54
N VAL A 171 -8.41 -19.23 -2.57
CA VAL A 171 -8.75 -17.80 -2.43
C VAL A 171 -7.48 -16.97 -2.19
N THR A 172 -6.63 -17.44 -1.27
CA THR A 172 -5.35 -16.79 -0.95
C THR A 172 -4.49 -16.69 -2.20
N LEU A 173 -4.31 -17.79 -2.92
CA LEU A 173 -3.51 -17.83 -4.14
C LEU A 173 -4.05 -16.87 -5.21
N ALA A 174 -5.37 -16.89 -5.44
CA ALA A 174 -6.02 -16.06 -6.44
C ALA A 174 -5.89 -14.56 -6.11
N ALA A 175 -6.11 -14.18 -4.85
CA ALA A 175 -5.98 -12.80 -4.41
C ALA A 175 -4.53 -12.33 -4.49
N ASN A 176 -3.59 -13.13 -4.00
CA ASN A 176 -2.17 -12.81 -4.05
C ASN A 176 -1.72 -12.59 -5.51
N TYR A 177 -1.98 -13.53 -6.42
CA TYR A 177 -1.64 -13.36 -7.85
C TYR A 177 -2.33 -12.17 -8.50
N GLY A 178 -3.61 -11.94 -8.17
CA GLY A 178 -4.35 -10.77 -8.62
C GLY A 178 -3.65 -9.48 -8.20
N SER A 179 -3.21 -9.39 -6.95
CA SER A 179 -2.47 -8.23 -6.46
C SER A 179 -1.18 -7.98 -7.25
N PHE A 180 -0.39 -9.02 -7.53
CA PHE A 180 0.87 -8.88 -8.29
C PHE A 180 0.66 -8.28 -9.68
N ASP A 181 -0.22 -8.90 -10.49
CA ASP A 181 -0.41 -8.47 -11.88
C ASP A 181 -1.01 -7.06 -11.97
N GLN A 182 -1.74 -6.61 -10.94
CA GLN A 182 -2.59 -5.42 -11.02
C GLN A 182 -2.00 -4.17 -10.36
N PHE A 183 -1.15 -4.31 -9.34
CA PHE A 183 -0.46 -3.18 -8.72
C PHE A 183 1.02 -3.12 -9.13
N ASP A 184 1.71 -4.25 -9.15
CA ASP A 184 3.17 -4.27 -9.17
C ASP A 184 3.71 -4.05 -10.55
N ASP A 185 3.14 -4.75 -11.50
CA ASP A 185 3.43 -4.53 -12.90
C ASP A 185 3.11 -3.08 -13.31
N VAL A 186 2.10 -2.45 -12.68
CA VAL A 186 1.78 -1.04 -12.93
C VAL A 186 2.89 -0.13 -12.41
N TYR A 187 3.26 -0.25 -11.13
CA TYR A 187 4.31 0.60 -10.56
C TYR A 187 5.69 0.32 -11.16
N ALA A 188 6.03 -0.95 -11.40
CA ALA A 188 7.27 -1.34 -12.05
C ALA A 188 7.33 -0.82 -13.49
N GLY A 189 6.22 -0.91 -14.24
CA GLY A 189 6.11 -0.37 -15.59
C GLY A 189 6.30 1.14 -15.63
N ILE A 190 5.64 1.87 -14.72
CA ILE A 190 5.79 3.32 -14.60
C ILE A 190 7.24 3.69 -14.21
N ALA A 191 7.82 3.02 -13.22
CA ALA A 191 9.20 3.28 -12.77
C ALA A 191 10.24 3.00 -13.86
N ALA A 192 9.99 2.04 -14.76
CA ALA A 192 10.86 1.77 -15.90
C ALA A 192 10.83 2.89 -16.96
N GLU A 193 9.77 3.71 -16.99
CA GLU A 193 9.56 4.75 -17.99
C GLU A 193 9.79 6.17 -17.47
N VAL A 194 9.54 6.40 -16.17
CA VAL A 194 9.58 7.72 -15.54
C VAL A 194 10.71 7.77 -14.53
N SER A 195 11.78 8.50 -14.86
CA SER A 195 13.02 8.56 -14.06
C SER A 195 12.85 9.08 -12.62
N GLN A 196 11.79 9.82 -12.36
CA GLN A 196 11.44 10.31 -11.02
C GLN A 196 10.61 9.32 -10.20
N VAL A 197 10.26 8.16 -10.75
CA VAL A 197 9.46 7.15 -10.07
C VAL A 197 10.32 5.93 -9.78
N ASP A 198 10.47 5.62 -8.50
CA ASP A 198 11.08 4.40 -8.01
C ASP A 198 10.03 3.39 -7.57
N TYR A 199 10.34 2.11 -7.76
CA TYR A 199 9.53 1.00 -7.27
C TYR A 199 10.38 0.02 -6.44
N ALA A 200 9.98 -0.21 -5.20
CA ALA A 200 10.68 -1.03 -4.23
C ALA A 200 9.76 -2.14 -3.72
N PRO A 201 9.57 -3.26 -4.45
CA PRO A 201 8.62 -4.30 -4.07
C PRO A 201 8.95 -4.92 -2.69
N LEU A 202 7.95 -5.04 -1.82
CA LEU A 202 8.08 -5.56 -0.44
C LEU A 202 7.25 -6.83 -0.18
N TRP A 203 7.03 -7.64 -1.22
CA TRP A 203 6.22 -8.85 -1.13
C TRP A 203 6.72 -9.83 -0.08
N GLY A 204 5.80 -10.25 0.77
CA GLY A 204 6.08 -11.18 1.86
C GLY A 204 6.95 -10.56 2.95
N ALA A 205 7.06 -9.23 3.05
CA ALA A 205 7.73 -8.59 4.18
C ALA A 205 7.05 -9.00 5.49
N LEU A 206 5.72 -9.02 5.54
CA LEU A 206 4.95 -9.50 6.68
C LEU A 206 5.11 -11.02 6.90
N GLN A 207 5.21 -11.81 5.83
CA GLN A 207 5.51 -13.24 5.95
C GLN A 207 6.90 -13.47 6.57
N ALA A 208 7.91 -12.74 6.09
CA ALA A 208 9.27 -12.80 6.63
C ALA A 208 9.30 -12.36 8.11
N ALA A 209 8.58 -11.29 8.44
CA ALA A 209 8.43 -10.82 9.82
C ALA A 209 7.74 -11.83 10.75
N GLY A 210 6.77 -12.59 10.22
CA GLY A 210 6.16 -13.74 10.91
C GLY A 210 7.04 -14.99 10.96
N GLY A 211 8.28 -14.93 10.48
CA GLY A 211 9.22 -16.04 10.51
C GLY A 211 9.01 -17.09 9.42
N LEU A 212 8.27 -16.78 8.35
CA LEU A 212 8.10 -17.69 7.22
C LEU A 212 9.39 -17.78 6.41
N GLU A 213 10.08 -18.90 6.53
CA GLU A 213 11.26 -19.19 5.71
C GLU A 213 10.91 -19.22 4.21
N GLY A 214 11.72 -18.55 3.39
CA GLY A 214 11.52 -18.46 1.95
C GLY A 214 10.36 -17.56 1.52
N ALA A 215 9.96 -16.60 2.35
CA ALA A 215 9.04 -15.55 1.95
C ALA A 215 9.56 -14.75 0.73
N PRO A 216 8.68 -14.30 -0.18
CA PRO A 216 7.24 -14.50 -0.20
C PRO A 216 6.86 -15.91 -0.70
N ARG A 217 5.79 -16.46 -0.13
CA ARG A 217 5.13 -17.67 -0.60
C ARG A 217 3.71 -17.32 -1.02
N LEU A 218 3.50 -17.17 -2.33
CA LEU A 218 2.24 -16.62 -2.87
C LEU A 218 1.00 -17.48 -2.57
N GLY A 219 1.18 -18.77 -2.28
CA GLY A 219 0.09 -19.65 -1.84
C GLY A 219 -0.27 -19.54 -0.36
N LEU A 220 0.41 -18.66 0.39
CA LEU A 220 0.15 -18.41 1.80
C LEU A 220 -0.20 -16.93 1.99
N PRO A 221 -1.08 -16.59 2.95
CA PRO A 221 -1.40 -15.20 3.25
C PRO A 221 -0.28 -14.56 4.09
N SER A 222 -0.38 -13.25 4.34
CA SER A 222 0.36 -12.63 5.45
C SER A 222 -0.13 -13.16 6.80
N PRO A 223 0.73 -13.26 7.83
CA PRO A 223 0.36 -13.79 9.15
C PRO A 223 -0.77 -12.97 9.80
N SER A 224 -1.80 -13.63 10.31
CA SER A 224 -2.97 -12.97 10.89
C SER A 224 -2.63 -12.08 12.09
N GLU A 225 -1.62 -12.43 12.87
CA GLU A 225 -1.14 -11.66 14.02
C GLU A 225 -0.53 -10.30 13.63
N LEU A 226 -0.07 -10.17 12.38
CA LEU A 226 0.45 -8.92 11.83
C LEU A 226 -0.61 -8.14 11.03
N MET A 227 -1.86 -8.59 11.04
CA MET A 227 -2.95 -8.02 10.25
C MET A 227 -4.15 -7.63 11.14
N VAL A 228 -4.72 -6.44 10.94
CA VAL A 228 -5.96 -6.00 11.63
C VAL A 228 -7.18 -6.64 10.97
N ASP A 229 -7.15 -6.68 9.65
CA ASP A 229 -8.14 -7.34 8.79
C ASP A 229 -7.40 -8.08 7.67
N CYS A 230 -8.04 -8.37 6.54
CA CYS A 230 -7.37 -9.07 5.44
C CYS A 230 -6.44 -8.20 4.59
N ILE A 231 -6.44 -6.88 4.76
CA ILE A 231 -5.75 -5.92 3.87
C ILE A 231 -4.80 -5.05 4.67
N HIS A 232 -5.15 -4.67 5.90
CA HIS A 232 -4.42 -3.70 6.70
C HIS A 232 -3.54 -4.39 7.75
N PRO A 233 -2.24 -4.06 7.80
CA PRO A 233 -1.35 -4.50 8.87
C PRO A 233 -1.75 -3.95 10.24
N THR A 234 -1.39 -4.66 11.31
CA THR A 234 -1.37 -4.10 12.68
C THR A 234 -0.27 -3.05 12.80
N GLY A 235 -0.19 -2.35 13.93
CA GLY A 235 0.94 -1.46 14.18
C GLY A 235 2.29 -2.18 14.17
N GLU A 236 2.33 -3.46 14.57
CA GLU A 236 3.54 -4.30 14.45
C GLU A 236 3.81 -4.67 12.99
N GLY A 237 2.78 -5.05 12.24
CA GLY A 237 2.90 -5.30 10.80
C GLY A 237 3.38 -4.07 10.02
N PHE A 238 2.85 -2.88 10.32
CA PHE A 238 3.31 -1.63 9.70
C PHE A 238 4.76 -1.31 10.04
N ARG A 239 5.23 -1.54 11.28
CA ARG A 239 6.66 -1.39 11.59
C ARG A 239 7.51 -2.35 10.76
N ALA A 240 7.12 -3.62 10.73
CA ALA A 240 7.86 -4.65 9.99
C ALA A 240 8.00 -4.32 8.50
N ILE A 241 6.91 -3.87 7.85
CA ILE A 241 6.96 -3.52 6.43
C ILE A 241 7.70 -2.20 6.18
N MET A 242 7.61 -1.21 7.07
CA MET A 242 8.36 0.04 6.94
C MET A 242 9.86 -0.17 7.18
N ASP A 243 10.25 -1.07 8.09
CA ASP A 243 11.64 -1.50 8.24
C ASP A 243 12.15 -2.22 6.99
N ALA A 244 11.33 -3.09 6.39
CA ALA A 244 11.67 -3.71 5.11
C ALA A 244 11.79 -2.67 3.99
N PHE A 245 10.91 -1.66 3.97
CA PHE A 245 10.99 -0.54 3.03
C PHE A 245 12.27 0.25 3.20
N TYR A 246 12.65 0.52 4.46
CA TYR A 246 13.90 1.18 4.79
C TYR A 246 15.08 0.37 4.26
N ALA A 247 15.21 -0.89 4.66
CA ALA A 247 16.31 -1.74 4.22
C ALA A 247 16.41 -1.86 2.70
N ARG A 248 15.26 -1.89 2.00
CA ARG A 248 15.21 -2.09 0.54
C ARG A 248 15.51 -0.83 -0.27
N TYR A 249 15.05 0.32 0.19
CA TYR A 249 15.06 1.57 -0.57
C TYR A 249 15.78 2.70 0.17
N TRP A 250 15.33 3.04 1.38
CA TRP A 250 15.85 4.22 2.08
C TRP A 250 17.27 4.05 2.61
N GLY A 251 17.63 2.89 3.15
CA GLY A 251 18.98 2.62 3.66
C GLY A 251 20.06 2.84 2.59
N PRO A 252 19.99 2.19 1.42
CA PRO A 252 20.93 2.46 0.33
C PRO A 252 21.01 3.94 -0.09
N LEU A 253 19.90 4.68 0.01
CA LEU A 253 19.81 6.09 -0.35
C LEU A 253 20.41 7.02 0.73
N LEU A 254 20.13 6.75 2.00
CA LEU A 254 20.43 7.63 3.13
C LEU A 254 21.75 7.27 3.83
N ASP A 255 22.05 5.98 3.96
CA ASP A 255 23.28 5.44 4.57
C ASP A 255 24.40 5.22 3.54
N GLY A 256 24.05 5.20 2.25
CA GLY A 256 24.94 4.86 1.15
C GLY A 256 24.91 3.38 0.76
N ALA A 257 25.50 3.06 -0.41
CA ALA A 257 25.38 1.78 -1.09
C ALA A 257 26.01 0.55 -0.39
N ASP A 258 26.62 0.73 0.78
CA ASP A 258 27.28 -0.35 1.53
C ASP A 258 26.29 -1.19 2.37
N ALA A 259 25.03 -0.77 2.48
CA ALA A 259 23.98 -1.61 3.05
C ALA A 259 23.66 -2.78 2.08
N PRO A 260 23.83 -4.06 2.47
CA PRO A 260 23.47 -5.17 1.60
C PRO A 260 21.97 -5.07 1.30
N PRO A 261 21.55 -5.04 0.03
CA PRO A 261 20.14 -5.01 -0.28
C PRO A 261 19.50 -6.26 0.33
N PRO A 262 18.33 -6.14 0.98
CA PRO A 262 17.59 -7.33 1.36
C PRO A 262 17.39 -8.19 0.10
N PRO A 263 17.45 -9.53 0.21
CA PRO A 263 17.30 -10.40 -0.94
C PRO A 263 16.04 -10.00 -1.69
N VAL A 264 16.21 -9.56 -2.95
CA VAL A 264 15.06 -9.31 -3.82
C VAL A 264 14.36 -10.64 -3.92
N PRO A 265 13.11 -10.76 -3.46
CA PRO A 265 12.42 -12.01 -3.61
C PRO A 265 12.19 -12.20 -5.10
N SER A 266 12.99 -13.08 -5.67
CA SER A 266 12.89 -13.41 -7.07
C SER A 266 11.53 -14.07 -7.24
N CYS A 267 10.63 -13.39 -7.96
CA CYS A 267 9.44 -14.02 -8.51
C CYS A 267 9.81 -15.01 -9.62
N ALA A 268 11.01 -15.63 -9.58
CA ALA A 268 11.55 -16.56 -10.56
C ALA A 268 10.51 -17.62 -10.86
N VAL A 269 9.76 -17.28 -11.90
CA VAL A 269 9.01 -18.09 -12.83
C VAL A 269 8.16 -19.11 -12.08
N VAL A 270 6.89 -18.73 -11.85
CA VAL A 270 5.81 -19.71 -12.01
C VAL A 270 6.16 -20.47 -13.28
N PRO A 271 6.50 -21.77 -13.21
CA PRO A 271 7.16 -22.47 -14.31
C PRO A 271 6.40 -22.19 -15.60
N GLU A 272 7.09 -21.78 -16.67
CA GLU A 272 6.51 -21.37 -17.97
C GLU A 272 5.60 -22.43 -18.65
N GLY A 273 5.32 -23.56 -17.99
CA GLY A 273 4.32 -24.56 -18.36
C GLY A 273 3.02 -24.54 -17.55
N GLY A 274 2.86 -23.66 -16.56
CA GLY A 274 1.59 -23.45 -15.84
C GLY A 274 0.73 -22.49 -16.64
N GLY A 275 -0.41 -22.97 -17.16
CA GLY A 275 -1.34 -22.13 -17.95
C GLY A 275 -1.62 -20.79 -17.27
N SER A 276 -1.78 -19.73 -18.10
CA SER A 276 -2.04 -18.36 -17.66
C SER A 276 -2.95 -18.34 -16.43
N PRO A 277 -2.67 -17.57 -15.36
CA PRO A 277 -3.55 -17.48 -14.20
C PRO A 277 -4.98 -17.01 -14.55
N LEU A 278 -5.19 -16.43 -15.74
CA LEU A 278 -6.53 -16.20 -16.32
C LEU A 278 -7.32 -17.50 -16.60
N ALA A 279 -6.67 -18.66 -16.60
CA ALA A 279 -7.30 -19.98 -16.63
C ALA A 279 -7.87 -20.41 -15.26
N PHE A 280 -7.67 -19.64 -14.18
CA PHE A 280 -8.39 -19.84 -12.91
C PHE A 280 -9.75 -19.14 -12.87
N ALA A 281 -10.01 -18.14 -13.72
CA ALA A 281 -11.33 -17.56 -13.89
C ALA A 281 -12.39 -18.64 -14.22
N PRO A 282 -12.15 -19.61 -15.12
CA PRO A 282 -13.07 -20.71 -15.31
C PRO A 282 -13.10 -21.71 -14.15
N VAL A 283 -12.09 -21.84 -13.28
CA VAL A 283 -12.15 -22.73 -12.09
C VAL A 283 -13.04 -22.14 -11.01
N VAL A 284 -12.91 -20.83 -10.74
CA VAL A 284 -13.85 -20.10 -9.86
C VAL A 284 -15.25 -20.09 -10.49
N ALA A 285 -15.37 -19.84 -11.80
CA ALA A 285 -16.66 -19.91 -12.49
C ALA A 285 -17.24 -21.35 -12.58
N LEU A 286 -16.42 -22.42 -12.57
CA LEU A 286 -16.90 -23.80 -12.49
C LEU A 286 -17.46 -24.12 -11.11
N LEU A 287 -16.79 -23.65 -10.05
CA LEU A 287 -17.22 -23.81 -8.67
C LEU A 287 -18.49 -22.97 -8.37
N VAL A 288 -18.57 -21.74 -8.89
CA VAL A 288 -19.72 -20.85 -8.78
C VAL A 288 -20.88 -21.30 -9.69
N GLY A 289 -20.57 -21.83 -10.87
CA GLY A 289 -21.56 -22.28 -11.88
C GLY A 289 -22.39 -23.48 -11.46
N LEU A 290 -21.92 -24.27 -10.50
CA LEU A 290 -22.68 -25.34 -9.85
C LEU A 290 -23.61 -24.84 -8.73
N GLY A 291 -23.46 -23.58 -8.30
CA GLY A 291 -24.09 -23.02 -7.09
C GLY A 291 -25.36 -22.16 -7.27
N GLY A 292 -25.63 -21.58 -8.45
CA GLY A 292 -26.92 -20.92 -8.64
C GLY A 292 -27.01 -19.86 -9.73
N ARG A 293 -27.91 -20.09 -10.70
CA ARG A 293 -28.51 -19.01 -11.49
C ARG A 293 -29.40 -18.17 -10.56
N ARG A 294 -28.92 -17.05 -10.03
CA ARG A 294 -29.79 -16.01 -9.47
C ARG A 294 -29.89 -14.82 -10.42
N ALA A 295 -31.12 -14.47 -10.74
CA ALA A 295 -31.48 -13.31 -11.54
C ALA A 295 -31.02 -12.02 -10.85
N SER A 296 -30.30 -11.17 -11.59
CA SER A 296 -29.93 -9.83 -11.15
C SER A 296 -31.19 -8.96 -10.98
N ARG A 297 -31.65 -8.80 -9.74
CA ARG A 297 -32.60 -7.73 -9.39
C ARG A 297 -31.81 -6.45 -9.19
N ARG A 298 -31.88 -5.54 -10.16
CA ARG A 298 -31.45 -4.13 -10.00
C ARG A 298 -32.23 -3.50 -8.84
N PHE A 299 -31.53 -3.14 -7.77
CA PHE A 299 -32.04 -2.19 -6.79
C PHE A 299 -31.93 -0.78 -7.38
N ARG A 300 -33.07 -0.14 -7.67
CA ARG A 300 -33.15 1.32 -7.81
C ARG A 300 -33.19 1.90 -6.39
N LYS A 301 -32.20 2.73 -6.04
CA LYS A 301 -32.27 3.58 -4.84
C LYS A 301 -33.25 4.72 -5.11
N HIS A 302 -34.14 4.95 -4.14
CA HIS A 302 -34.86 6.21 -3.92
C HIS A 302 -34.04 7.05 -2.95
#